data_AF-A0A2P1DUW6-F1
#
_entry.id   AF-A0A2P1DUW6-F1
#
_cell.length_a   1.000
_cell.length_b   1.000
_cell.length_c   1.000
_cell.angle_alpha   90.00
_cell.angle_beta   90.00
_cell.angle_gamma   90.00
#
_symmetry.space_group_name_H-M   'P 1'
#
loop_
_entity.id
_entity.type
_entity.pdbx_description
1 polymer ?
#
loop_
_entity_poly.entity_id
_entity_poly.type
_entity_poly.pdbx_seq_one_letter_code
_entity_poly.pdbx_strand_id
1 'polypeptide(L)'
;MAAALLALNSQRKQGGGHSNLVTCQAFLAQIAIFLGGLSWVDCGAKRRRHEKLSEVMLAQERFYSSDGRRDIRGEPDDIDIGAATPGWACHDPFDSPIPGEVKGRLCQGFGRCPACEMGNLDTTSGYALARVLQLTEEVAKAQSYLEAPRWHAAFEEVSKKLREKWIPSFVDPAVIEAASRLNLGPIGRLE
;
A
#
# COMPACT_ATOMS: atom_id res chain seq x y z
N MET A 1 37.75 -38.00 8.63
CA MET A 1 38.41 -36.74 9.05
C MET A 1 39.91 -36.86 9.30
N ALA A 2 40.49 -38.03 9.60
CA ALA A 2 41.96 -38.15 9.79
C ALA A 2 42.78 -38.29 8.49
N ALA A 3 42.18 -38.74 7.38
CA ALA A 3 42.91 -38.94 6.12
C ALA A 3 43.19 -37.64 5.33
N ALA A 4 42.39 -36.58 5.52
CA ALA A 4 42.55 -35.32 4.79
C ALA A 4 43.69 -34.44 5.34
N LEU A 5 44.04 -34.59 6.63
CA LEU A 5 45.12 -33.83 7.25
C LEU A 5 46.51 -34.34 6.86
N LEU A 6 46.65 -35.61 6.48
CA LEU A 6 47.93 -36.16 6.03
C LEU A 6 48.29 -35.73 4.60
N ALA A 7 47.29 -35.46 3.74
CA ALA A 7 47.52 -34.92 2.39
C ALA A 7 48.02 -33.47 2.41
N LEU A 8 47.58 -32.66 3.38
CA LEU A 8 48.00 -31.26 3.55
C LEU A 8 49.46 -31.13 4.05
N ASN A 9 49.94 -32.10 4.82
CA ASN A 9 51.31 -32.04 5.36
C ASN A 9 52.38 -32.55 4.37
N SER A 10 51.98 -33.36 3.39
CA SER A 10 52.88 -33.85 2.33
C SER A 10 53.19 -32.80 1.27
N GLN A 11 52.33 -31.80 1.07
CA GLN A 11 52.51 -30.75 0.06
C GLN A 11 53.32 -29.54 0.58
N ARG A 12 53.63 -29.49 1.88
CA ARG A 12 54.41 -28.38 2.47
C ARG A 12 55.93 -28.57 2.38
N LYS A 13 56.39 -29.75 1.96
CA LYS A 13 57.82 -30.14 1.96
C LYS A 13 58.48 -30.20 0.58
N GLN A 14 57.76 -29.91 -0.50
CA GLN A 14 58.34 -29.84 -1.84
C GLN A 14 57.81 -28.60 -2.55
N GLY A 15 58.70 -27.66 -2.89
CA GLY A 15 58.34 -26.48 -3.67
C GLY A 15 58.74 -25.17 -3.00
N GLY A 16 60.05 -24.95 -2.87
CA GLY A 16 60.58 -23.59 -2.72
C GLY A 16 60.46 -22.84 -4.05
N GLY A 17 60.42 -21.51 -3.95
CA GLY A 17 60.74 -20.61 -5.06
C GLY A 17 59.60 -20.28 -6.00
N HIS A 18 59.24 -18.99 -6.01
CA HIS A 18 58.54 -18.25 -7.05
C HIS A 18 57.03 -18.48 -7.24
N SER A 19 56.32 -17.34 -7.35
CA SER A 19 54.95 -17.14 -7.88
C SER A 19 53.81 -17.04 -6.85
N ASN A 20 53.94 -16.15 -5.85
CA ASN A 20 52.96 -15.95 -4.77
C ASN A 20 51.91 -14.83 -4.98
N LEU A 21 51.57 -14.44 -6.22
CA LEU A 21 50.52 -13.43 -6.44
C LEU A 21 49.32 -13.95 -7.24
N VAL A 22 49.52 -14.87 -8.19
CA VAL A 22 48.43 -15.37 -9.05
C VAL A 22 47.59 -16.44 -8.34
N THR A 23 48.20 -17.26 -7.49
CA THR A 23 47.49 -18.32 -6.73
C THR A 23 46.68 -17.79 -5.55
N CYS A 24 47.08 -16.67 -4.95
CA CYS A 24 46.32 -16.05 -3.86
C CYS A 24 45.04 -15.36 -4.37
N GLN A 25 45.04 -14.85 -5.60
CA GLN A 25 43.87 -14.22 -6.22
C GLN A 25 42.78 -15.23 -6.61
N ALA A 26 43.18 -16.42 -7.09
CA ALA A 26 42.24 -17.51 -7.40
C ALA A 26 41.60 -18.12 -6.14
N PHE A 27 42.35 -18.20 -5.03
CA PHE A 27 41.85 -18.75 -3.77
C PHE A 27 40.84 -17.81 -3.08
N LEU A 28 41.01 -16.49 -3.19
CA LEU A 28 40.07 -15.50 -2.67
C LEU A 28 38.76 -15.44 -3.47
N ALA A 29 38.80 -15.68 -4.78
CA ALA A 29 37.60 -15.80 -5.61
C ALA A 29 36.77 -17.05 -5.24
N GLN A 30 37.42 -18.16 -4.89
CA GLN A 30 36.74 -19.39 -4.48
C GLN A 30 36.06 -19.25 -3.10
N ILE A 31 36.62 -18.47 -2.18
CA ILE A 31 36.04 -18.19 -0.86
C ILE A 31 34.78 -17.31 -0.98
N ALA A 32 34.74 -16.38 -1.93
CA ALA A 32 33.55 -15.57 -2.21
C ALA A 32 32.38 -16.41 -2.76
N ILE A 33 32.68 -17.51 -3.47
CA ILE A 33 31.66 -18.46 -3.99
C ILE A 33 31.20 -19.43 -2.89
N PHE A 34 32.08 -19.79 -1.94
CA PHE A 34 31.74 -20.71 -0.83
C PHE A 34 30.96 -20.05 0.31
N LEU A 35 30.99 -18.72 0.44
CA LEU A 35 30.09 -17.94 1.28
C LEU A 35 28.75 -17.70 0.55
N GLY A 36 28.07 -18.80 0.21
CA GLY A 36 26.74 -18.84 -0.40
C GLY A 36 25.65 -18.26 0.51
N GLY A 37 25.67 -16.94 0.72
CA GLY A 37 24.71 -16.22 1.56
C GLY A 37 24.66 -14.70 1.33
N LEU A 38 25.53 -14.13 0.50
CA LEU A 38 25.41 -12.73 0.10
C LEU A 38 24.53 -12.66 -1.15
N SER A 39 23.22 -12.53 -0.94
CA SER A 39 22.31 -12.18 -2.04
C SER A 39 22.89 -10.95 -2.74
N TRP A 40 23.12 -11.04 -4.04
CA TRP A 40 23.61 -9.98 -4.95
C TRP A 40 22.55 -8.89 -5.15
N VAL A 41 21.93 -8.46 -4.06
CA VAL A 41 21.01 -7.33 -4.07
C VAL A 41 21.85 -6.12 -3.70
N ASP A 42 22.09 -5.28 -4.71
CA ASP A 42 22.69 -3.96 -4.56
C ASP A 42 22.08 -3.19 -3.37
N CYS A 43 22.89 -2.45 -2.62
CA CYS A 43 22.43 -1.71 -1.45
C CYS A 43 21.30 -0.71 -1.81
N GLY A 44 21.33 -0.14 -3.01
CA GLY A 44 20.26 0.71 -3.53
C GLY A 44 18.96 -0.05 -3.80
N ALA A 45 19.04 -1.33 -4.18
CA ALA A 45 17.86 -2.19 -4.32
C ALA A 45 17.29 -2.67 -2.98
N LYS A 46 18.11 -2.76 -1.92
CA LYS A 46 17.62 -3.02 -0.55
C LYS A 46 16.88 -1.81 0.02
N ARG A 47 17.45 -0.61 -0.15
CA ARG A 47 16.85 0.64 0.32
C ARG A 47 15.47 0.89 -0.30
N ARG A 48 15.36 0.80 -1.63
CA ARG A 48 14.07 0.96 -2.34
C ARG A 48 13.02 -0.06 -1.89
N ARG A 49 13.45 -1.29 -1.59
CA ARG A 49 12.53 -2.31 -1.03
C ARG A 49 12.09 -1.98 0.38
N HIS A 50 12.99 -1.44 1.20
CA HIS A 50 12.65 -1.01 2.55
C HIS A 50 11.67 0.17 2.55
N GLU A 51 11.85 1.12 1.62
CA GLU A 51 10.91 2.23 1.42
C GLU A 51 9.54 1.71 0.96
N LYS A 52 9.46 0.78 0.01
CA LYS A 52 8.19 0.18 -0.42
C LYS A 52 7.53 -0.73 0.62
N LEU A 53 8.29 -1.24 1.58
CA LEU A 53 7.75 -2.11 2.63
C LEU A 53 6.74 -1.37 3.50
N SER A 54 6.96 -0.07 3.76
CA SER A 54 6.03 0.72 4.56
C SER A 54 4.65 0.82 3.89
N GLU A 55 4.58 1.06 2.58
CA GLU A 55 3.32 1.12 1.81
C GLU A 55 2.52 -0.17 1.94
N VAL A 56 3.19 -1.32 1.80
CA VAL A 56 2.55 -2.63 1.94
C VAL A 56 2.09 -2.88 3.38
N MET A 57 2.88 -2.47 4.37
CA MET A 57 2.49 -2.57 5.78
C MET A 57 1.26 -1.72 6.10
N LEU A 58 1.18 -0.50 5.56
CA LEU A 58 0.02 0.39 5.72
C LEU A 58 -1.23 -0.19 5.07
N ALA A 59 -1.09 -0.70 3.85
CA ALA A 59 -2.16 -1.38 3.16
C ALA A 59 -2.70 -2.58 3.96
N GLN A 60 -1.81 -3.36 4.56
CA GLN A 60 -2.19 -4.52 5.35
C GLN A 60 -2.81 -4.13 6.70
N GLU A 61 -2.25 -3.15 7.40
CA GLU A 61 -2.87 -2.60 8.62
C GLU A 61 -4.30 -2.14 8.34
N ARG A 62 -4.49 -1.44 7.23
CA ARG A 62 -5.81 -0.95 6.81
C ARG A 62 -6.78 -2.06 6.45
N PHE A 63 -6.31 -3.09 5.75
CA PHE A 63 -7.14 -4.26 5.46
C PHE A 63 -7.65 -4.89 6.76
N TYR A 64 -6.78 -5.07 7.76
CA TYR A 64 -7.19 -5.64 9.04
C TYR A 64 -8.08 -4.70 9.85
N SER A 65 -7.75 -3.41 9.93
CA SER A 65 -8.48 -2.45 10.76
C SER A 65 -9.87 -2.14 10.21
N SER A 66 -10.06 -2.26 8.89
CA SER A 66 -11.34 -2.08 8.22
C SER A 66 -12.18 -3.35 8.10
N ASP A 67 -11.75 -4.46 8.71
CA ASP A 67 -12.40 -5.79 8.58
C ASP A 67 -12.54 -6.23 7.10
N GLY A 68 -11.51 -5.96 6.30
CA GLY A 68 -11.45 -6.29 4.88
C GLY A 68 -12.24 -5.36 3.95
N ARG A 69 -12.92 -4.33 4.47
CA ARG A 69 -13.68 -3.38 3.64
C ARG A 69 -12.79 -2.55 2.71
N ARG A 70 -11.58 -2.23 3.16
CA ARG A 70 -10.58 -1.53 2.34
C ARG A 70 -9.49 -2.51 1.95
N ASP A 71 -9.64 -3.10 0.78
CA ASP A 71 -8.60 -3.90 0.13
C ASP A 71 -8.06 -3.15 -1.09
N ILE A 72 -6.76 -2.87 -1.09
CA ILE A 72 -6.09 -2.21 -2.23
C ILE A 72 -5.71 -3.20 -3.35
N ARG A 73 -5.81 -4.51 -3.09
CA ARG A 73 -5.41 -5.54 -4.06
C ARG A 73 -6.41 -5.56 -5.21
N GLY A 74 -5.97 -5.11 -6.38
CA GLY A 74 -6.82 -5.01 -7.59
C GLY A 74 -7.31 -3.60 -7.89
N GLU A 75 -6.88 -2.60 -7.12
CA GLU A 75 -7.07 -1.20 -7.48
C GLU A 75 -5.93 -0.71 -8.37
N PRO A 76 -6.13 0.40 -9.12
CA PRO A 76 -5.07 1.00 -9.95
C PRO A 76 -3.84 1.40 -9.14
N ASP A 77 -2.65 1.40 -9.74
CA ASP A 77 -1.38 1.70 -9.06
C ASP A 77 -1.23 3.18 -8.62
N ASP A 78 -2.05 4.08 -9.16
CA ASP A 78 -2.01 5.53 -8.95
C ASP A 78 -2.91 6.03 -7.80
N ILE A 79 -3.58 5.11 -7.10
CA ILE A 79 -4.47 5.46 -6.00
C ILE A 79 -3.70 5.83 -4.72
N ASP A 80 -4.39 6.56 -3.85
CA ASP A 80 -3.92 6.73 -2.48
C ASP A 80 -4.24 5.52 -1.60
N ILE A 81 -3.19 4.91 -1.04
CA ILE A 81 -3.26 3.84 -0.03
C ILE A 81 -3.67 4.43 1.34
N GLY A 82 -3.42 5.71 1.56
CA GLY A 82 -3.62 6.49 2.79
C GLY A 82 -5.06 6.94 3.07
N ALA A 83 -5.99 6.90 2.12
CA ALA A 83 -7.41 7.18 2.36
C ALA A 83 -8.24 5.98 2.86
N ALA A 84 -9.03 6.20 3.91
CA ALA A 84 -9.89 5.17 4.50
C ALA A 84 -10.99 4.67 3.54
N THR A 85 -11.48 5.56 2.67
CA THR A 85 -12.53 5.25 1.69
C THR A 85 -11.91 5.02 0.32
N PRO A 86 -12.27 3.96 -0.43
CA PRO A 86 -11.73 3.71 -1.76
C PRO A 86 -12.08 4.83 -2.74
N GLY A 87 -11.12 5.14 -3.63
CA GLY A 87 -11.25 6.22 -4.62
C GLY A 87 -10.97 7.63 -4.10
N TRP A 88 -10.72 7.79 -2.80
CA TRP A 88 -10.34 9.06 -2.18
C TRP A 88 -8.83 9.15 -1.95
N ALA A 89 -8.34 10.37 -1.78
CA ALA A 89 -7.00 10.67 -1.31
C ALA A 89 -7.05 11.40 0.04
N CYS A 90 -6.04 11.20 0.87
CA CYS A 90 -5.92 11.79 2.19
C CYS A 90 -4.57 12.50 2.33
N HIS A 91 -4.59 13.76 2.79
CA HIS A 91 -3.36 14.51 3.02
C HIS A 91 -2.56 13.97 4.22
N ASP A 92 -3.22 13.71 5.35
CA ASP A 92 -2.60 13.12 6.53
C ASP A 92 -3.50 12.01 7.10
N PRO A 93 -3.16 10.73 6.87
CA PRO A 93 -3.98 9.61 7.34
C PRO A 93 -3.79 9.29 8.83
N PHE A 94 -2.78 9.86 9.51
CA PHE A 94 -2.47 9.59 10.93
C PHE A 94 -2.98 10.67 11.89
N ASP A 95 -3.41 11.83 11.38
CA ASP A 95 -3.96 12.94 12.17
C ASP A 95 -5.33 13.37 11.62
N SER A 96 -6.26 12.42 11.54
CA SER A 96 -7.60 12.68 11.04
C SER A 96 -8.42 13.54 12.03
N PRO A 97 -9.11 14.60 11.56
CA PRO A 97 -9.97 15.44 12.40
C PRO A 97 -11.33 14.81 12.71
N ILE A 98 -11.59 13.58 12.25
CA ILE A 98 -12.90 12.92 12.40
C ILE A 98 -13.13 12.55 13.90
N PRO A 99 -14.32 12.83 14.46
CA PRO A 99 -14.64 12.44 15.83
C PRO A 99 -14.50 10.93 16.06
N GLY A 100 -13.72 10.55 17.07
CA GLY A 100 -13.45 9.15 17.42
C GLY A 100 -12.14 8.60 16.86
N GLU A 101 -11.44 9.34 16.00
CA GLU A 101 -10.10 8.97 15.55
C GLU A 101 -9.03 9.25 16.60
N VAL A 102 -7.93 8.50 16.50
CA VAL A 102 -6.80 8.58 17.43
C VAL A 102 -5.57 8.98 16.65
N LYS A 103 -4.93 10.07 17.08
CA LYS A 103 -3.69 10.58 16.47
C LYS A 103 -2.57 9.52 16.54
N GLY A 104 -1.83 9.37 15.45
CA GLY A 104 -0.75 8.38 15.29
C GLY A 104 -1.23 7.00 14.85
N ARG A 105 -2.54 6.81 14.62
CA ARG A 105 -3.12 5.61 14.02
C ARG A 105 -3.73 5.94 12.67
N LEU A 106 -3.71 5.00 11.74
CA LEU A 106 -4.44 5.14 10.48
C LEU A 106 -5.92 5.41 10.75
N CYS A 107 -6.45 6.44 10.08
CA CYS A 107 -7.87 6.78 10.09
C CYS A 107 -8.74 5.58 9.70
N GLN A 108 -9.78 5.33 10.50
CA GLN A 108 -10.78 4.26 10.33
C GLN A 108 -12.15 4.81 9.89
N GLY A 109 -12.27 6.10 9.59
CA GLY A 109 -13.48 6.80 9.18
C GLY A 109 -13.97 6.41 7.79
N PHE A 110 -14.32 5.14 7.60
CA PHE A 110 -14.83 4.59 6.34
C PHE A 110 -16.11 5.30 5.89
N GLY A 111 -16.14 5.73 4.63
CA GLY A 111 -17.23 6.50 4.04
C GLY A 111 -17.32 7.96 4.49
N ARG A 112 -16.45 8.44 5.38
CA ARG A 112 -16.48 9.81 5.92
C ARG A 112 -15.51 10.76 5.20
N CYS A 113 -14.65 10.24 4.33
CA CYS A 113 -13.71 11.03 3.54
C CYS A 113 -14.33 12.24 2.80
N PRO A 114 -15.57 12.17 2.23
CA PRO A 114 -16.15 13.32 1.53
C PRO A 114 -16.42 14.54 2.43
N ALA A 115 -16.66 14.31 3.73
CA ALA A 115 -16.91 15.36 4.71
C ALA A 115 -15.62 15.93 5.32
N CYS A 116 -14.54 15.14 5.34
CA CYS A 116 -13.26 15.48 5.95
C CYS A 116 -12.53 16.60 5.19
N GLU A 117 -11.92 17.52 5.92
CA GLU A 117 -11.14 18.63 5.34
C GLU A 117 -9.82 18.16 4.71
N MET A 118 -9.27 17.04 5.20
CA MET A 118 -8.07 16.40 4.65
C MET A 118 -8.36 15.49 3.45
N GLY A 119 -9.64 15.27 3.13
CA GLY A 119 -10.07 14.42 2.04
C GLY A 119 -10.03 15.15 0.70
N ASN A 120 -9.33 14.57 -0.26
CA ASN A 120 -9.30 15.05 -1.64
C ASN A 120 -9.71 13.93 -2.60
N LEU A 121 -10.03 14.31 -3.83
CA LEU A 121 -10.54 13.43 -4.86
C LEU A 121 -9.91 13.80 -6.20
N ASP A 122 -9.45 12.80 -6.96
CA ASP A 122 -9.00 13.02 -8.33
C ASP A 122 -10.21 13.11 -9.27
N THR A 123 -10.48 14.32 -9.76
CA THR A 123 -11.60 14.58 -10.68
C THR A 123 -11.33 14.14 -12.12
N THR A 124 -10.10 13.73 -12.43
CA THR A 124 -9.70 13.24 -13.76
C THR A 124 -9.80 11.72 -13.88
N SER A 125 -9.98 11.00 -12.78
CA SER A 125 -10.04 9.55 -12.75
C SER A 125 -11.47 9.01 -12.82
N GLY A 126 -11.74 8.17 -13.84
CA GLY A 126 -13.01 7.44 -13.95
C GLY A 126 -13.24 6.46 -12.80
N TYR A 127 -12.16 5.94 -12.22
CA TYR A 127 -12.21 5.06 -11.04
C TYR A 127 -12.71 5.81 -9.80
N ALA A 128 -12.20 7.02 -9.57
CA ALA A 128 -12.63 7.87 -8.46
C ALA A 128 -14.13 8.21 -8.57
N LEU A 129 -14.60 8.59 -9.77
CA LEU A 129 -16.02 8.84 -10.01
C LEU A 129 -16.89 7.59 -9.75
N ALA A 130 -16.48 6.43 -10.25
CA ALA A 130 -17.22 5.18 -10.03
C ALA A 130 -17.34 4.85 -8.52
N ARG A 131 -16.26 5.04 -7.73
CA ARG A 131 -16.29 4.85 -6.27
C ARG A 131 -17.15 5.89 -5.55
N VAL A 132 -17.18 7.14 -6.02
CA VAL A 132 -18.06 8.19 -5.48
C VAL A 132 -19.53 7.86 -5.70
N LEU A 133 -19.89 7.34 -6.87
CA LEU A 133 -21.26 6.91 -7.16
C LEU A 133 -21.66 5.72 -6.27
N GLN A 134 -20.79 4.71 -6.15
CA GLN A 134 -21.02 3.58 -5.23
C GLN A 134 -21.20 4.05 -3.77
N LEU A 135 -20.36 4.97 -3.30
CA LEU A 135 -20.47 5.52 -1.95
C LEU A 135 -21.80 6.27 -1.76
N THR A 136 -22.24 7.03 -2.76
CA THR A 136 -23.50 7.78 -2.71
C THR A 136 -24.69 6.83 -2.55
N GLU A 137 -24.70 5.74 -3.30
CA GLU A 137 -25.72 4.70 -3.17
C GLU A 137 -25.68 4.02 -1.80
N GLU A 138 -24.50 3.64 -1.30
CA GLU A 138 -24.40 2.99 0.02
C GLU A 138 -24.75 3.94 1.17
N VAL A 139 -24.42 5.23 1.08
CA VAL A 139 -24.85 6.23 2.07
C VAL A 139 -26.37 6.39 2.09
N ALA A 140 -27.03 6.30 0.93
CA ALA A 140 -28.49 6.28 0.85
C ALA A 140 -29.08 5.00 1.43
N LYS A 141 -28.50 3.83 1.10
CA LYS A 141 -28.92 2.53 1.68
C LYS A 141 -28.70 2.47 3.19
N ALA A 142 -27.69 3.15 3.71
CA ALA A 142 -27.39 3.20 5.15
C ALA A 142 -28.52 3.77 5.99
N GLN A 143 -29.41 4.59 5.43
CA GLN A 143 -30.62 5.04 6.12
C GLN A 143 -31.56 3.89 6.50
N SER A 144 -31.49 2.75 5.80
CA SER A 144 -32.35 1.59 6.05
C SER A 144 -31.86 0.68 7.16
N TYR A 145 -30.55 0.65 7.42
CA TYR A 145 -29.95 -0.29 8.38
C TYR A 145 -29.25 0.39 9.57
N LEU A 146 -29.01 1.71 9.51
CA LEU A 146 -28.53 2.50 10.65
C LEU A 146 -29.69 3.20 11.34
N GLU A 147 -29.55 3.39 12.64
CA GLU A 147 -30.45 4.25 13.39
C GLU A 147 -30.37 5.70 12.87
N ALA A 148 -31.52 6.36 12.72
CA ALA A 148 -31.57 7.70 12.15
C ALA A 148 -30.62 8.71 12.84
N PRO A 149 -30.53 8.80 14.18
CA PRO A 149 -29.60 9.72 14.83
C PRO A 149 -28.13 9.43 14.49
N ARG A 150 -27.76 8.15 14.35
CA ARG A 150 -26.41 7.74 13.96
C ARG A 150 -26.11 8.15 12.53
N TRP A 151 -27.05 7.94 11.62
CA TRP A 151 -26.91 8.34 10.23
C TRP A 151 -26.77 9.86 10.09
N HIS A 152 -27.61 10.64 10.76
CA HIS A 152 -27.55 12.10 10.76
C HIS A 152 -26.20 12.62 11.26
N ALA A 153 -25.72 12.10 12.39
CA ALA A 153 -24.46 12.55 12.98
C ALA A 153 -23.21 12.22 12.12
N ALA A 154 -23.23 11.13 11.35
CA ALA A 154 -22.05 10.64 10.65
C ALA A 154 -22.06 10.89 9.13
N PHE A 155 -23.23 10.82 8.48
CA PHE A 155 -23.34 10.69 7.03
C PHE A 155 -24.23 11.74 6.35
N GLU A 156 -24.96 12.57 7.09
CA GLU A 156 -25.78 13.64 6.48
C GLU A 156 -24.92 14.64 5.71
N GLU A 157 -23.89 15.20 6.36
CA GLU A 157 -22.93 16.11 5.73
C GLU A 157 -22.15 15.43 4.59
N VAL A 158 -21.86 14.14 4.74
CA VAL A 158 -21.22 13.34 3.68
C VAL A 158 -22.11 13.29 2.44
N SER A 159 -23.39 12.92 2.61
CA SER A 159 -24.38 12.84 1.54
C SER A 159 -24.59 14.19 0.85
N LYS A 160 -24.59 15.27 1.63
CA LYS A 160 -24.70 16.63 1.11
C LYS A 160 -23.49 17.01 0.26
N LYS A 161 -22.26 16.86 0.78
CA LYS A 161 -21.04 17.19 0.02
C LYS A 161 -20.86 16.32 -1.22
N LEU A 162 -21.24 15.04 -1.17
CA LEU A 162 -21.21 14.17 -2.35
C LEU A 162 -22.06 14.75 -3.49
N ARG A 163 -23.30 15.15 -3.20
CA ARG A 163 -24.24 15.68 -4.20
C ARG A 163 -23.93 17.10 -4.65
N GLU A 164 -23.56 17.98 -3.72
CA GLU A 164 -23.44 19.41 -3.99
C GLU A 164 -22.04 19.81 -4.47
N LYS A 165 -20.99 19.09 -4.04
CA LYS A 165 -19.59 19.45 -4.33
C LYS A 165 -18.91 18.43 -5.24
N TRP A 166 -18.91 17.16 -4.84
CA TRP A 166 -18.00 16.18 -5.45
C TRP A 166 -18.52 15.64 -6.78
N ILE A 167 -19.78 15.20 -6.87
CA ILE A 167 -20.34 14.71 -8.15
C ILE A 167 -20.31 15.82 -9.23
N PRO A 168 -20.72 17.07 -8.95
CA PRO A 168 -20.66 18.14 -9.96
C PRO A 168 -19.26 18.54 -10.39
N SER A 169 -18.22 18.18 -9.62
CA SER A 169 -16.82 18.51 -9.98
C SER A 169 -16.27 17.69 -11.15
N PHE A 170 -16.94 16.58 -11.50
CA PHE A 170 -16.62 15.78 -12.68
C PHE A 170 -17.31 16.37 -13.92
N VAL A 171 -16.59 17.24 -14.64
CA VAL A 171 -17.11 17.92 -15.83
C VAL A 171 -16.79 17.18 -17.13
N ASP A 172 -15.68 16.44 -17.15
CA ASP A 172 -15.20 15.78 -18.37
C ASP A 172 -16.08 14.58 -18.77
N PRO A 173 -16.73 14.62 -19.95
CA PRO A 173 -17.54 13.51 -20.44
C PRO A 173 -16.77 12.20 -20.59
N ALA A 174 -15.46 12.26 -20.90
CA ALA A 174 -14.63 11.07 -21.05
C ALA A 174 -14.47 10.31 -19.73
N VAL A 175 -14.37 11.05 -18.62
CA VAL A 175 -14.28 10.48 -17.26
C VAL A 175 -15.59 9.83 -16.86
N ILE A 176 -16.72 10.46 -17.18
CA ILE A 176 -18.07 9.93 -16.94
C ILE A 176 -18.29 8.64 -17.74
N GLU A 177 -17.90 8.62 -19.01
CA GLU A 177 -17.98 7.43 -19.84
C GLU A 177 -17.06 6.32 -19.31
N ALA A 178 -15.83 6.63 -18.93
CA ALA A 178 -14.90 5.67 -18.35
C ALA A 178 -15.47 5.05 -17.07
N ALA A 179 -16.05 5.86 -16.17
CA ALA A 179 -16.69 5.39 -14.95
C ALA A 179 -17.83 4.41 -15.23
N SER A 180 -18.65 4.67 -16.26
CA SER A 180 -19.78 3.81 -16.63
C SER A 180 -19.38 2.41 -17.13
N ARG A 181 -18.15 2.28 -17.63
CA ARG A 181 -17.60 1.01 -18.16
C ARG A 181 -16.93 0.16 -17.08
N LEU A 182 -16.64 0.73 -15.91
CA LEU A 182 -15.98 0.04 -14.82
C LEU A 182 -16.97 -0.85 -14.06
N ASN A 183 -16.68 -2.15 -14.01
CA ASN A 183 -17.38 -3.09 -13.14
C ASN A 183 -16.55 -3.31 -11.88
N LEU A 184 -16.84 -2.52 -10.84
CA LEU A 184 -16.16 -2.58 -9.55
C LEU A 184 -16.93 -3.46 -8.57
N GLY A 185 -16.22 -4.21 -7.74
CA GLY A 185 -16.81 -4.88 -6.58
C GLY A 185 -17.52 -3.88 -5.64
N PRO A 186 -18.43 -4.36 -4.77
CA PRO A 186 -19.14 -3.49 -3.84
C PRO A 186 -18.15 -2.75 -2.94
N ILE A 187 -18.48 -1.49 -2.61
CA ILE A 187 -17.65 -0.67 -1.71
C ILE A 187 -17.63 -1.22 -0.27
N GLY A 188 -18.68 -1.97 0.13
CA GLY A 188 -18.82 -2.52 1.47
C GLY A 188 -19.77 -1.71 2.35
N ARG A 189 -20.24 -2.32 3.44
CA ARG A 189 -21.19 -1.69 4.37
C ARG A 189 -20.48 -0.63 5.23
N LEU A 190 -21.14 0.52 5.41
CA LEU A 190 -20.56 1.64 6.17
C LEU A 190 -20.34 1.31 7.65
N GLU A 191 -21.31 0.65 8.30
CA GLU A 191 -21.26 0.16 9.68
C GLU A 191 -22.15 -1.09 9.82
#